data_AF-A0A2I0PJB1-F1
#
_entry.id   AF-A0A2I0PJB1-F1
#
_cell.length_a   1.000
_cell.length_b   1.000
_cell.length_c   1.000
_cell.angle_alpha   90.00
_cell.angle_beta   90.00
_cell.angle_gamma   90.00
#
_symmetry.space_group_name_H-M   'P 1'
#
loop_
_entity.id
_entity.type
_entity.pdbx_description
1 polymer ?
#
loop_
_entity_poly.entity_id
_entity_poly.type
_entity_poly.pdbx_seq_one_letter_code
_entity_poly.pdbx_strand_id
1 'polypeptide(L)'
;MSFREKLRIPSNRDFGYYELKKLKAKYPNVDVDGFVDDLMDVIDSGLYEKLFDVYVNWDEPVPLDSPLSNEIAFESPILVLASKNLRKKSLISSDVIHFSTFYFFLPFLEWVYSMSLGRKLDLKDVKILFTSTIPEKIALNLLDFDKVKNNNEVTPEFFNSLKELKWENNKIKDFYKRTEKLSGFFIFREEDMKENSFIVHQKRIIIFLAGCSAVKKGESVINIDDIILAYETLFKIIRTDISKLI
;
A
#
# COMPACT_ATOMS: atom_id res chain seq x y z
N MET A 1 -9.82 48.69 -10.82
CA MET A 1 -9.54 47.26 -10.53
C MET A 1 -9.50 47.12 -9.02
N SER A 2 -10.51 46.47 -8.44
CA SER A 2 -10.65 46.32 -6.99
C SER A 2 -9.60 45.36 -6.47
N PHE A 3 -8.91 45.69 -5.38
CA PHE A 3 -7.93 44.85 -4.67
C PHE A 3 -8.51 43.47 -4.23
N ARG A 4 -9.83 43.29 -4.39
CA ARG A 4 -10.57 42.03 -4.19
C ARG A 4 -10.67 41.15 -5.45
N GLU A 5 -10.01 41.49 -6.55
CA GLU A 5 -9.81 40.53 -7.64
C GLU A 5 -8.72 39.51 -7.27
N LYS A 6 -9.18 38.53 -6.48
CA LYS A 6 -8.84 37.09 -6.54
C LYS A 6 -7.50 36.63 -5.93
N LEU A 7 -7.38 36.74 -4.61
CA LEU A 7 -6.65 35.71 -3.85
C LEU A 7 -7.43 34.39 -3.95
N ARG A 8 -7.19 33.62 -5.01
CA ARG A 8 -7.65 32.22 -5.09
C ARG A 8 -6.93 31.45 -3.99
N ILE A 9 -7.70 30.88 -3.05
CA ILE A 9 -7.16 29.94 -2.07
C ILE A 9 -6.65 28.72 -2.88
N PRO A 10 -5.37 28.33 -2.75
CA PRO A 10 -4.85 27.15 -3.46
C PRO A 10 -5.64 25.89 -3.06
N SER A 11 -5.99 25.08 -4.04
CA SER A 11 -6.56 23.75 -3.84
C SER A 11 -5.48 22.75 -3.43
N ASN A 12 -5.87 21.59 -2.88
CA ASN A 12 -4.93 20.50 -2.61
C ASN A 12 -4.17 20.08 -3.88
N ARG A 13 -4.81 20.05 -5.05
CA ARG A 13 -4.12 19.79 -6.33
C ARG A 13 -3.07 20.85 -6.66
N ASP A 14 -3.30 22.13 -6.33
CA ASP A 14 -2.28 23.17 -6.51
C ASP A 14 -1.04 22.88 -5.61
N PHE A 15 -1.27 22.40 -4.39
CA PHE A 15 -0.18 21.93 -3.51
C PHE A 15 0.48 20.65 -4.03
N GLY A 16 -0.28 19.75 -4.65
CA GLY A 16 0.24 18.58 -5.36
C GLY A 16 1.21 18.96 -6.47
N TYR A 17 0.81 19.83 -7.40
CA TYR A 17 1.70 20.30 -8.46
C TYR A 17 2.93 21.07 -7.93
N TYR A 18 2.76 21.80 -6.82
CA TYR A 18 3.89 22.46 -6.16
C TYR A 18 4.89 21.45 -5.57
N GLU A 19 4.41 20.39 -4.91
CA GLU A 19 5.27 19.34 -4.38
C GLU A 19 5.90 18.51 -5.51
N LEU A 20 5.17 18.24 -6.61
CA LEU A 20 5.71 17.60 -7.82
C LEU A 20 6.91 18.39 -8.36
N LYS A 21 6.78 19.70 -8.52
CA LYS A 21 7.88 20.56 -8.98
C LYS A 21 9.11 20.46 -8.07
N LYS A 22 8.90 20.44 -6.74
CA LYS A 22 9.99 20.26 -5.77
C LYS A 22 10.64 18.89 -5.87
N LEU A 23 9.84 17.84 -6.00
CA LEU A 23 10.30 16.47 -6.08
C LEU A 23 11.16 16.28 -7.33
N LYS A 24 10.70 16.74 -8.50
CA LYS A 24 11.47 16.72 -9.76
C LYS A 24 12.79 17.48 -9.65
N ALA A 25 12.78 18.67 -9.06
CA ALA A 25 14.00 19.46 -8.89
C ALA A 25 15.04 18.76 -7.99
N LYS A 26 14.58 18.03 -6.97
CA LYS A 26 15.46 17.33 -6.02
C LYS A 26 15.91 15.95 -6.51
N TYR A 27 15.13 15.32 -7.38
CA TYR A 27 15.35 13.98 -7.93
C TYR A 27 15.21 13.99 -9.46
N PRO A 28 16.10 14.67 -10.20
CA PRO A 28 15.94 14.91 -11.63
C PRO A 28 16.06 13.66 -12.51
N ASN A 29 16.62 12.57 -11.97
CA ASN A 29 16.81 11.31 -12.69
C ASN A 29 15.71 10.28 -12.40
N VAL A 30 14.66 10.67 -11.67
CA VAL A 30 13.54 9.79 -11.32
C VAL A 30 12.34 10.21 -12.14
N ASP A 31 11.64 9.24 -12.73
CA ASP A 31 10.42 9.49 -13.48
C ASP A 31 9.23 9.75 -12.54
N VAL A 32 9.23 10.94 -11.94
CA VAL A 32 8.15 11.38 -11.04
C VAL A 32 6.88 11.73 -11.85
N ASP A 33 7.03 12.11 -13.13
CA ASP A 33 5.88 12.41 -13.98
C ASP A 33 5.09 11.14 -14.29
N GLY A 34 5.77 10.07 -14.71
CA GLY A 34 5.13 8.76 -14.93
C GLY A 34 4.40 8.24 -13.69
N PHE A 35 5.01 8.39 -12.50
CA PHE A 35 4.35 8.09 -11.23
C PHE A 35 3.06 8.90 -11.01
N VAL A 36 3.08 10.20 -11.31
CA VAL A 36 1.89 11.07 -11.15
C VAL A 36 0.83 10.72 -12.19
N ASP A 37 1.23 10.44 -13.43
CA ASP A 37 0.29 10.05 -14.50
C ASP A 37 -0.44 8.76 -14.12
N ASP A 38 0.28 7.77 -13.60
CA ASP A 38 -0.32 6.52 -13.09
C ASP A 38 -1.26 6.76 -11.90
N LEU A 39 -0.88 7.64 -10.97
CA LEU A 39 -1.75 8.02 -9.84
C LEU A 39 -3.03 8.69 -10.36
N MET A 40 -2.89 9.64 -11.27
CA MET A 40 -4.01 10.39 -11.83
C MET A 40 -4.97 9.49 -12.61
N ASP A 41 -4.47 8.48 -13.33
CA ASP A 41 -5.31 7.49 -14.00
C ASP A 41 -6.18 6.68 -13.01
N VAL A 42 -5.65 6.27 -11.86
CA VAL A 42 -6.46 5.60 -10.82
C VAL A 42 -7.48 6.57 -10.19
N ILE A 43 -7.12 7.83 -10.02
CA ILE A 43 -8.02 8.86 -9.46
C ILE A 43 -9.15 9.17 -10.45
N ASP A 44 -8.81 9.47 -11.70
CA ASP A 44 -9.76 9.92 -12.71
C ASP A 44 -10.67 8.79 -13.20
N SER A 45 -10.24 7.52 -13.07
CA SER A 45 -11.13 6.35 -13.25
C SER A 45 -12.15 6.14 -12.11
N GLY A 46 -12.03 6.90 -11.02
CA GLY A 46 -12.89 6.79 -9.84
C GLY A 46 -12.61 5.57 -8.96
N LEU A 47 -11.55 4.80 -9.23
CA LEU A 47 -11.19 3.63 -8.44
C LEU A 47 -10.72 4.00 -7.03
N TYR A 48 -9.96 5.08 -6.90
CA TYR A 48 -9.54 5.58 -5.58
C TYR A 48 -10.73 6.00 -4.72
N GLU A 49 -11.71 6.69 -5.31
CA GLU A 49 -12.94 7.10 -4.62
C GLU A 49 -13.73 5.88 -4.14
N LYS A 50 -13.92 4.88 -5.01
CA LYS A 50 -14.60 3.62 -4.63
C LYS A 50 -13.89 2.88 -3.50
N LEU A 51 -12.56 2.77 -3.56
CA LEU A 51 -11.79 2.13 -2.50
C LEU A 51 -11.91 2.90 -1.19
N PHE A 52 -11.85 4.22 -1.24
CA PHE A 52 -12.04 5.07 -0.07
C PHE A 52 -13.45 4.94 0.50
N ASP A 53 -14.48 4.87 -0.35
CA ASP A 53 -15.86 4.62 0.09
C ASP A 53 -16.01 3.27 0.81
N VAL A 54 -15.36 2.22 0.31
CA VAL A 54 -15.32 0.91 0.99
C VAL A 54 -14.65 1.05 2.35
N TYR A 55 -13.54 1.78 2.44
CA TYR A 55 -12.85 2.03 3.71
C TYR A 55 -13.71 2.81 4.71
N VAL A 56 -14.34 3.90 4.26
CA VAL A 56 -15.15 4.80 5.09
C VAL A 56 -16.39 4.10 5.67
N ASN A 57 -16.95 3.16 4.89
CA ASN A 57 -18.13 2.38 5.25
C ASN A 57 -17.77 0.93 5.63
N TRP A 58 -16.51 0.69 6.00
CA TRP A 58 -16.04 -0.65 6.32
C TRP A 58 -16.79 -1.20 7.53
N ASP A 59 -17.41 -2.35 7.30
CA ASP A 59 -18.16 -3.10 8.29
C ASP A 59 -17.45 -4.44 8.41
N GLU A 60 -16.76 -4.62 9.53
CA GLU A 60 -15.80 -5.71 9.67
C GLU A 60 -16.51 -7.06 9.57
N PRO A 61 -16.24 -7.86 8.53
CA PRO A 61 -16.98 -9.11 8.26
C PRO A 61 -16.74 -10.17 9.34
N VAL A 62 -15.60 -10.12 10.01
CA VAL A 62 -15.22 -11.00 11.11
C VAL A 62 -14.59 -10.15 12.21
N PRO A 63 -15.25 -9.94 13.36
CA PRO A 63 -14.73 -9.11 14.43
C PRO A 63 -13.33 -9.56 14.87
N LEU A 64 -12.39 -8.62 15.00
CA LEU A 64 -10.98 -8.92 15.34
C LEU A 64 -10.82 -9.66 16.66
N ASP A 65 -11.71 -9.43 17.62
CA ASP A 65 -11.69 -10.05 18.95
C ASP A 65 -12.40 -11.41 19.01
N SER A 66 -12.97 -11.86 17.90
CA SER A 66 -13.65 -13.16 17.84
C SER A 66 -12.64 -14.33 17.76
N PRO A 67 -12.97 -15.50 18.35
CA PRO A 67 -12.19 -16.73 18.15
C PRO A 67 -12.04 -17.09 16.66
N LEU A 68 -13.06 -16.77 15.87
CA LEU A 68 -13.10 -17.04 14.43
C LEU A 68 -12.04 -16.27 13.66
N SER A 69 -11.73 -15.02 14.05
CA SER A 69 -10.62 -14.25 13.48
C SER A 69 -9.29 -14.98 13.62
N ASN A 70 -9.02 -15.56 14.79
CA ASN A 70 -7.80 -16.34 15.02
C ASN A 70 -7.77 -17.61 14.16
N GLU A 71 -8.90 -18.32 14.03
CA GLU A 71 -8.99 -19.51 13.18
C GLU A 71 -8.64 -19.19 11.73
N ILE A 72 -9.25 -18.15 11.16
CA ILE A 72 -8.95 -17.70 9.79
C ILE A 72 -7.49 -17.27 9.66
N ALA A 73 -6.96 -16.57 10.66
CA ALA A 73 -5.57 -16.14 10.65
C ALA A 73 -4.58 -17.32 10.64
N PHE A 74 -4.91 -18.44 11.30
CA PHE A 74 -4.11 -19.66 11.27
C PHE A 74 -4.20 -20.41 9.94
N GLU A 75 -5.27 -20.23 9.19
CA GLU A 75 -5.42 -20.80 7.84
C GLU A 75 -4.59 -20.06 6.78
N SER A 76 -4.15 -18.83 7.05
CA SER A 76 -3.33 -18.03 6.12
C SER A 76 -1.82 -18.31 6.26
N PRO A 77 -1.18 -19.00 5.30
CA PRO A 77 0.23 -19.39 5.42
C PRO A 77 1.16 -18.19 5.53
N ILE A 78 0.95 -17.16 4.70
CA ILE A 78 1.74 -15.92 4.74
C ILE A 78 1.61 -15.18 6.07
N LEU A 79 0.42 -15.13 6.67
CA LEU A 79 0.19 -14.45 7.95
C LEU A 79 0.86 -15.21 9.11
N VAL A 80 0.75 -16.54 9.10
CA VAL A 80 1.43 -17.42 10.06
C VAL A 80 2.94 -17.23 9.97
N LEU A 81 3.51 -17.20 8.76
CA LEU A 81 4.94 -16.97 8.57
C LEU A 81 5.37 -15.57 8.99
N ALA A 82 4.60 -14.54 8.63
CA ALA A 82 4.87 -13.16 9.01
C ALA A 82 4.87 -13.00 10.54
N SER A 83 3.88 -13.55 11.24
CA SER A 83 3.74 -13.43 12.69
C SER A 83 4.87 -14.11 13.46
N LYS A 84 5.43 -15.19 12.91
CA LYS A 84 6.56 -15.93 13.50
C LYS A 84 7.92 -15.27 13.25
N ASN A 85 8.10 -14.60 12.11
CA ASN A 85 9.42 -14.17 11.65
C ASN A 85 9.65 -12.65 11.70
N LEU A 86 8.59 -11.84 11.63
CA LEU A 86 8.66 -10.38 11.78
C LEU A 86 8.56 -9.98 13.26
N ARG A 87 9.28 -8.92 13.65
CA ARG A 87 9.18 -8.40 15.02
C ARG A 87 7.87 -7.66 15.23
N LYS A 88 7.30 -7.79 16.42
CA LYS A 88 6.28 -6.84 16.90
C LYS A 88 6.93 -5.47 17.05
N LYS A 89 6.22 -4.40 16.67
CA LYS A 89 6.74 -3.04 16.81
C LYS A 89 7.01 -2.76 18.29
N SER A 90 8.24 -2.38 18.60
CA SER A 90 8.66 -1.94 19.93
C SER A 90 9.28 -0.54 19.85
N LEU A 91 9.33 0.17 20.98
CA LEU A 91 9.95 1.51 21.05
C LEU A 91 11.45 1.52 20.68
N ILE A 92 12.12 0.36 20.68
CA ILE A 92 13.57 0.21 20.50
C ILE A 92 13.91 -0.33 19.10
N SER A 93 12.94 -0.86 18.36
CA SER A 93 13.22 -1.48 17.06
C SER A 93 13.46 -0.42 15.98
N SER A 94 14.60 -0.53 15.30
CA SER A 94 14.99 0.27 14.15
C SER A 94 14.57 -0.34 12.80
N ASP A 95 13.93 -1.52 12.83
CA ASP A 95 13.51 -2.27 11.65
C ASP A 95 12.55 -1.40 10.81
N VAL A 96 12.71 -1.42 9.49
CA VAL A 96 11.82 -0.66 8.58
C VAL A 96 10.46 -1.35 8.46
N ILE A 97 10.46 -2.70 8.53
CA ILE A 97 9.27 -3.53 8.39
C ILE A 97 9.07 -4.35 9.65
N HIS A 98 7.98 -4.06 10.36
CA HIS A 98 7.48 -4.86 11.49
C HIS A 98 6.30 -5.70 11.07
N PHE A 99 5.89 -6.62 11.95
CA PHE A 99 4.63 -7.34 11.78
C PHE A 99 3.45 -6.38 11.60
N SER A 100 3.42 -5.25 12.33
CA SER A 100 2.39 -4.22 12.17
C SER A 100 2.47 -3.44 10.84
N THR A 101 3.54 -3.56 10.07
CA THR A 101 3.63 -2.98 8.72
C THR A 101 2.97 -3.93 7.72
N PHE A 102 3.33 -5.21 7.80
CA PHE A 102 2.72 -6.28 7.02
C PHE A 102 1.22 -6.45 7.32
N TYR A 103 0.82 -6.41 8.58
CA TYR A 103 -0.54 -6.74 9.00
C TYR A 103 -1.62 -5.92 8.28
N PHE A 104 -1.37 -4.64 7.96
CA PHE A 104 -2.33 -3.80 7.24
C PHE A 104 -2.49 -4.14 5.75
N PHE A 105 -1.61 -4.98 5.22
CA PHE A 105 -1.72 -5.47 3.86
C PHE A 105 -2.96 -6.36 3.68
N LEU A 106 -3.31 -7.19 4.66
CA LEU A 106 -4.45 -8.10 4.54
C LEU A 106 -5.82 -7.37 4.58
N PRO A 107 -6.10 -6.47 5.56
CA PRO A 107 -7.32 -5.66 5.51
C PRO A 107 -7.42 -4.81 4.25
N PHE A 108 -6.30 -4.33 3.70
CA PHE A 108 -6.32 -3.63 2.42
C PHE A 108 -6.78 -4.52 1.26
N LEU A 109 -6.33 -5.78 1.22
CA LEU A 109 -6.82 -6.73 0.23
C LEU A 109 -8.31 -7.04 0.43
N GLU A 110 -8.81 -7.08 1.67
CA GLU A 110 -10.24 -7.18 1.94
C GLU A 110 -11.03 -5.99 1.36
N TRP A 111 -10.51 -4.76 1.50
CA TRP A 111 -11.13 -3.57 0.91
C TRP A 111 -11.16 -3.63 -0.62
N VAL A 112 -10.05 -4.02 -1.25
CA VAL A 112 -9.97 -4.20 -2.70
C VAL A 112 -10.89 -5.33 -3.16
N TYR A 113 -11.04 -6.39 -2.37
CA TYR A 113 -11.90 -7.52 -2.71
C TYR A 113 -13.38 -7.13 -2.65
N SER A 114 -13.77 -6.42 -1.58
CA SER A 114 -15.10 -5.83 -1.42
C SER A 114 -15.44 -4.89 -2.58
N MET A 115 -14.49 -4.02 -2.97
CA MET A 115 -14.62 -3.15 -4.13
C MET A 115 -14.81 -3.95 -5.43
N SER A 116 -14.04 -5.02 -5.62
CA SER A 116 -14.13 -5.89 -6.81
C SER A 116 -15.47 -6.60 -6.91
N LEU A 117 -16.01 -7.07 -5.78
CA LEU A 117 -17.31 -7.73 -5.70
C LEU A 117 -18.49 -6.75 -5.79
N GLY A 118 -18.26 -5.46 -5.52
CA GLY A 118 -19.31 -4.44 -5.45
C GLY A 118 -20.27 -4.61 -4.28
N ARG A 119 -19.84 -5.32 -3.22
CA ARG A 119 -20.62 -5.58 -2.00
C ARG A 119 -19.71 -5.77 -0.79
N LYS A 120 -20.27 -5.59 0.41
CA LYS A 120 -19.60 -5.96 1.67
C LYS A 120 -19.20 -7.44 1.66
N LEU A 121 -18.07 -7.73 2.30
CA LEU A 121 -17.62 -9.10 2.50
C LEU A 121 -18.46 -9.80 3.56
N ASP A 122 -18.57 -11.12 3.44
CA ASP A 122 -19.01 -12.01 4.51
C ASP A 122 -17.85 -12.90 4.98
N LEU A 123 -18.11 -13.72 6.00
CA LEU A 123 -17.15 -14.68 6.55
C LEU A 123 -16.50 -15.58 5.48
N LYS A 124 -17.30 -16.03 4.50
CA LYS A 124 -16.82 -16.95 3.46
C LYS A 124 -15.85 -16.22 2.54
N ASP A 125 -16.13 -14.97 2.20
CA ASP A 125 -15.23 -14.16 1.39
C ASP A 125 -13.88 -13.96 2.08
N VAL A 126 -13.87 -13.66 3.39
CA VAL A 126 -12.63 -13.48 4.16
C VAL A 126 -11.82 -14.78 4.19
N LYS A 127 -12.46 -15.91 4.48
CA LYS A 127 -11.81 -17.22 4.46
C LYS A 127 -11.17 -17.53 3.12
N ILE A 128 -11.92 -17.31 2.04
CA ILE A 128 -11.44 -17.51 0.68
C ILE A 128 -10.22 -16.62 0.41
N LEU A 129 -10.26 -15.33 0.75
CA LEU A 129 -9.12 -14.43 0.54
C LEU A 129 -7.88 -14.86 1.34
N PHE A 130 -8.05 -15.21 2.62
CA PHE A 130 -6.93 -15.54 3.53
C PHE A 130 -6.28 -16.90 3.22
N THR A 131 -7.03 -17.81 2.62
CA THR A 131 -6.53 -19.11 2.14
C THR A 131 -6.11 -19.10 0.67
N SER A 132 -6.41 -18.02 -0.06
CA SER A 132 -5.93 -17.82 -1.43
C SER A 132 -4.42 -17.60 -1.47
N THR A 133 -3.82 -17.73 -2.65
CA THR A 133 -2.39 -17.44 -2.88
C THR A 133 -2.14 -15.98 -3.27
N ILE A 134 -3.15 -15.12 -3.22
CA ILE A 134 -3.05 -13.74 -3.72
C ILE A 134 -2.11 -12.87 -2.89
N PRO A 135 -2.19 -12.86 -1.55
CA PRO A 135 -1.23 -12.13 -0.75
C PRO A 135 0.23 -12.53 -1.07
N GLU A 136 0.50 -13.84 -1.22
CA GLU A 136 1.80 -14.38 -1.58
C GLU A 136 2.21 -13.99 -2.99
N LYS A 137 1.30 -14.06 -3.97
CA LYS A 137 1.58 -13.68 -5.36
C LYS A 137 1.97 -12.21 -5.45
N ILE A 138 1.27 -11.33 -4.73
CA ILE A 138 1.60 -9.91 -4.68
C ILE A 138 2.97 -9.70 -4.02
N ALA A 139 3.20 -10.28 -2.84
CA ALA A 139 4.44 -10.10 -2.10
C ALA A 139 5.69 -10.60 -2.88
N LEU A 140 5.57 -11.70 -3.62
CA LEU A 140 6.70 -12.30 -4.34
C LEU A 140 6.87 -11.76 -5.77
N ASN A 141 5.78 -11.39 -6.44
CA ASN A 141 5.82 -11.07 -7.88
C ASN A 141 5.59 -9.59 -8.18
N LEU A 142 5.06 -8.79 -7.23
CA LEU A 142 4.79 -7.36 -7.40
C LEU A 142 3.99 -7.12 -8.68
N LEU A 143 4.45 -6.28 -9.61
CA LEU A 143 3.77 -5.99 -10.87
C LEU A 143 3.34 -7.21 -11.70
N ASP A 144 3.89 -8.40 -11.47
CA ASP A 144 3.51 -9.61 -12.21
C ASP A 144 2.57 -10.56 -11.45
N PHE A 145 2.01 -10.12 -10.31
CA PHE A 145 1.17 -10.97 -9.43
C PHE A 145 -0.03 -11.64 -10.11
N ASP A 146 -0.57 -11.00 -11.15
CA ASP A 146 -1.72 -11.44 -11.94
C ASP A 146 -1.32 -12.31 -13.15
N LYS A 147 -0.04 -12.34 -13.53
CA LYS A 147 0.48 -13.11 -14.68
C LYS A 147 0.99 -14.49 -14.29
N VAL A 148 1.35 -14.67 -13.02
CA VAL A 148 2.02 -15.87 -12.53
C VAL A 148 1.00 -16.97 -12.22
N LYS A 149 1.10 -18.08 -12.97
CA LYS A 149 0.25 -19.27 -12.77
C LYS A 149 0.67 -20.08 -11.54
N ASN A 150 1.98 -20.31 -11.39
CA ASN A 150 2.57 -21.05 -10.28
C ASN A 150 3.39 -20.11 -9.42
N ASN A 151 3.00 -19.93 -8.16
CA ASN A 151 3.73 -19.07 -7.24
C ASN A 151 4.78 -19.89 -6.48
N ASN A 152 5.94 -19.29 -6.24
CA ASN A 152 6.85 -19.85 -5.24
C ASN A 152 6.19 -19.74 -3.87
N GLU A 153 6.48 -20.68 -2.98
CA GLU A 153 6.00 -20.59 -1.60
C GLU A 153 6.78 -19.49 -0.86
N VAL A 154 6.06 -18.68 -0.08
CA VAL A 154 6.70 -17.72 0.83
C VAL A 154 7.42 -18.52 1.92
N THR A 155 8.67 -18.17 2.20
CA THR A 155 9.49 -18.88 3.19
C THR A 155 9.77 -18.03 4.43
N PRO A 156 10.22 -18.63 5.55
CA PRO A 156 10.72 -17.87 6.70
C PRO A 156 11.85 -16.89 6.33
N GLU A 157 12.73 -17.26 5.40
CA GLU A 157 13.85 -16.45 4.92
C GLU A 157 13.39 -15.17 4.24
N PHE A 158 12.25 -15.19 3.53
CA PHE A 158 11.65 -13.99 2.96
C PHE A 158 11.33 -12.96 4.05
N PHE A 159 10.65 -13.37 5.12
CA PHE A 159 10.31 -12.47 6.24
C PHE A 159 11.52 -12.07 7.08
N ASN A 160 12.49 -12.96 7.24
CA ASN A 160 13.75 -12.60 7.88
C ASN A 160 14.48 -11.52 7.07
N SER A 161 14.47 -11.62 5.73
CA SER A 161 15.06 -10.61 4.86
C SER A 161 14.33 -9.26 4.98
N LEU A 162 12.99 -9.27 4.99
CA LEU A 162 12.19 -8.05 5.21
C LEU A 162 12.49 -7.36 6.54
N LYS A 163 12.67 -8.15 7.61
CA LYS A 163 12.97 -7.64 8.95
C LYS A 163 14.32 -6.91 9.02
N GLU A 164 15.33 -7.39 8.29
CA GLU A 164 16.68 -6.82 8.31
C GLU A 164 16.88 -5.62 7.36
N LEU A 165 15.87 -5.28 6.55
CA LEU A 165 15.93 -4.17 5.62
C LEU A 165 16.13 -2.81 6.31
N LYS A 166 16.91 -1.96 5.63
CA LYS A 166 17.13 -0.56 6.01
C LYS A 166 16.80 0.37 4.86
N TRP A 167 16.65 1.66 5.14
CA TRP A 167 16.71 2.66 4.08
C TRP A 167 18.15 2.77 3.58
N GLU A 168 18.38 2.81 2.27
CA GLU A 168 19.72 2.99 1.72
C GLU A 168 20.40 4.25 2.30
N ASN A 169 19.63 5.34 2.42
CA ASN A 169 20.06 6.57 3.08
C ASN A 169 18.85 7.48 3.42
N ASN A 170 19.13 8.59 4.11
CA ASN A 170 18.12 9.58 4.47
C ASN A 170 17.47 10.26 3.25
N LYS A 171 18.13 10.29 2.09
CA LYS A 171 17.58 10.87 0.85
C LYS A 171 16.44 10.00 0.31
N ILE A 172 16.54 8.67 0.43
CA ILE A 172 15.45 7.74 0.06
C ILE A 172 14.26 7.89 0.99
N LYS A 173 14.51 8.00 2.31
CA LYS A 173 13.45 8.24 3.29
C LYS A 173 12.73 9.58 3.07
N ASP A 174 13.45 10.62 2.66
CA ASP A 174 12.85 11.91 2.27
C ASP A 174 12.03 11.79 0.98
N PHE A 175 12.54 11.06 -0.02
CA PHE A 175 11.80 10.79 -1.26
C PHE A 175 10.46 10.14 -0.96
N TYR A 176 10.46 9.03 -0.22
CA TYR A 176 9.24 8.33 0.23
C TYR A 176 8.21 9.27 0.87
N LYS A 177 8.64 10.09 1.84
CA LYS A 177 7.75 11.03 2.55
C LYS A 177 7.15 12.10 1.63
N ARG A 178 7.91 12.56 0.64
CA ARG A 178 7.44 13.56 -0.31
C ARG A 178 6.48 12.97 -1.32
N THR A 179 6.77 11.79 -1.85
CA THR A 179 5.86 11.06 -2.75
C THR A 179 4.55 10.75 -2.04
N GLU A 180 4.60 10.34 -0.78
CA GLU A 180 3.41 10.13 0.05
C GLU A 180 2.58 11.40 0.21
N LYS A 181 3.23 12.52 0.56
CA LYS A 181 2.57 13.82 0.67
C LYS A 181 1.96 14.27 -0.66
N LEU A 182 2.69 14.06 -1.75
CA LEU A 182 2.26 14.35 -3.12
C LEU A 182 0.98 13.57 -3.46
N SER A 183 0.95 12.27 -3.18
CA SER A 183 -0.24 11.43 -3.38
C SER A 183 -1.42 11.94 -2.58
N GLY A 184 -1.23 12.26 -1.30
CA GLY A 184 -2.29 12.79 -0.44
C GLY A 184 -2.94 14.06 -1.01
N PHE A 185 -2.12 14.98 -1.55
CA PHE A 185 -2.62 16.19 -2.19
C PHE A 185 -3.44 15.97 -3.47
N PHE A 186 -3.16 14.91 -4.23
CA PHE A 186 -3.92 14.60 -5.43
C PHE A 186 -5.20 13.84 -5.13
N ILE A 187 -5.15 12.89 -4.18
CA ILE A 187 -6.27 12.02 -3.83
C ILE A 187 -7.34 12.80 -3.06
N PHE A 188 -6.96 13.56 -2.04
CA PHE A 188 -7.91 14.15 -1.09
C PHE A 188 -8.07 15.66 -1.29
N ARG A 189 -9.31 16.13 -1.13
CA ARG A 189 -9.67 17.54 -1.32
C ARG A 189 -9.67 18.32 -0.01
N GLU A 190 -9.88 17.63 1.11
CA GLU A 190 -9.84 18.18 2.46
C GLU A 190 -8.80 17.40 3.28
N GLU A 191 -8.63 17.73 4.56
CA GLU A 191 -7.85 16.93 5.50
C GLU A 191 -8.76 16.51 6.65
N ASP A 192 -9.61 15.50 6.40
CA ASP A 192 -10.45 14.91 7.44
C ASP A 192 -9.72 13.76 8.19
N MET A 193 -10.27 13.30 9.32
CA MET A 193 -9.65 12.23 10.11
C MET A 193 -9.63 10.88 9.38
N LYS A 194 -10.64 10.59 8.53
CA LYS A 194 -10.75 9.31 7.80
C LYS A 194 -9.75 9.26 6.66
N GLU A 195 -9.59 10.33 5.91
CA GLU A 195 -8.57 10.50 4.86
C GLU A 195 -7.18 10.30 5.47
N ASN A 196 -6.88 10.98 6.58
CA ASN A 196 -5.61 10.82 7.29
C ASN A 196 -5.35 9.37 7.73
N SER A 197 -6.38 8.70 8.26
CA SER A 197 -6.28 7.31 8.66
C SER A 197 -6.02 6.40 7.45
N PHE A 198 -6.76 6.57 6.35
CA PHE A 198 -6.55 5.84 5.10
C PHE A 198 -5.12 6.00 4.56
N ILE A 199 -4.60 7.24 4.55
CA ILE A 199 -3.21 7.52 4.14
C ILE A 199 -2.22 6.76 5.06
N VAL A 200 -2.46 6.69 6.37
CA VAL A 200 -1.61 5.93 7.30
C VAL A 200 -1.60 4.44 6.98
N HIS A 201 -2.72 3.86 6.57
CA HIS A 201 -2.77 2.48 6.07
C HIS A 201 -1.96 2.33 4.79
N GLN A 202 -2.19 3.21 3.82
CA GLN A 202 -1.49 3.21 2.52
C GLN A 202 0.03 3.31 2.67
N LYS A 203 0.53 4.16 3.58
CA LYS A 203 1.96 4.26 3.94
C LYS A 203 2.57 2.90 4.29
N ARG A 204 1.87 2.12 5.11
CA ARG A 204 2.39 0.83 5.58
C ARG A 204 2.44 -0.20 4.46
N ILE A 205 1.44 -0.18 3.59
CA ILE A 205 1.39 -1.04 2.40
C ILE A 205 2.52 -0.69 1.44
N ILE A 206 2.74 0.61 1.16
CA ILE A 206 3.86 1.05 0.30
C ILE A 206 5.21 0.61 0.88
N ILE A 207 5.45 0.80 2.18
CA ILE A 207 6.70 0.35 2.81
C ILE A 207 6.86 -1.18 2.71
N PHE A 208 5.78 -1.94 2.92
CA PHE A 208 5.81 -3.39 2.77
C PHE A 208 6.14 -3.83 1.34
N LEU A 209 5.49 -3.25 0.33
CA LEU A 209 5.73 -3.54 -1.09
C LEU A 209 7.13 -3.11 -1.53
N ALA A 210 7.64 -1.98 -1.04
CA ALA A 210 9.01 -1.55 -1.31
C ALA A 210 10.02 -2.53 -0.72
N GLY A 211 9.76 -3.06 0.48
CA GLY A 211 10.58 -4.12 1.04
C GLY A 211 10.52 -5.42 0.24
N CYS A 212 9.34 -5.79 -0.24
CA CYS A 212 9.19 -6.95 -1.13
C CYS A 212 10.03 -6.78 -2.41
N SER A 213 10.08 -5.57 -2.98
CA SER A 213 10.94 -5.24 -4.12
C SER A 213 12.42 -5.43 -3.80
N ALA A 214 12.91 -4.85 -2.70
CA ALA A 214 14.31 -4.99 -2.29
C ALA A 214 14.69 -6.46 -2.07
N VAL A 215 13.85 -7.22 -1.33
CA VAL A 215 14.09 -8.65 -1.08
C VAL A 215 14.09 -9.46 -2.37
N LYS A 216 13.18 -9.18 -3.31
CA LYS A 216 13.13 -9.85 -4.62
C LYS A 216 14.42 -9.64 -5.42
N LYS A 217 15.08 -8.48 -5.27
CA LYS A 217 16.38 -8.17 -5.89
C LYS A 217 17.57 -8.76 -5.12
N GLY A 218 17.36 -9.34 -3.94
CA GLY A 218 18.42 -9.80 -3.04
C GLY A 218 19.13 -8.65 -2.31
N GLU A 219 18.50 -7.48 -2.20
CA GLU A 219 19.05 -6.28 -1.58
C GLU A 219 18.71 -6.23 -0.08
N SER A 220 19.60 -5.63 0.72
CA SER A 220 19.40 -5.39 2.16
C SER A 220 18.95 -3.97 2.47
N VAL A 221 18.75 -3.15 1.44
CA VAL A 221 18.33 -1.75 1.55
C VAL A 221 17.20 -1.45 0.58
N ILE A 222 16.33 -0.52 0.97
CA ILE A 222 15.29 0.04 0.11
C ILE A 222 15.86 1.30 -0.57
N ASN A 223 15.76 1.35 -1.90
CA ASN A 223 16.15 2.49 -2.75
C ASN A 223 14.93 3.20 -3.37
N ILE A 224 15.15 4.16 -4.29
CA ILE A 224 14.08 4.90 -4.95
C ILE A 224 13.24 4.01 -5.86
N ASP A 225 13.87 3.11 -6.61
CA ASP A 225 13.19 2.26 -7.58
C ASP A 225 12.23 1.30 -6.87
N ASP A 226 12.60 0.83 -5.67
CA ASP A 226 11.69 0.04 -4.81
C ASP A 226 10.44 0.82 -4.39
N ILE A 227 10.59 2.13 -4.12
CA ILE A 227 9.46 2.98 -3.74
C ILE A 227 8.53 3.19 -4.95
N ILE A 228 9.09 3.50 -6.12
CA ILE A 228 8.31 3.68 -7.35
C ILE A 228 7.55 2.39 -7.67
N LEU A 229 8.25 1.25 -7.70
CA LEU A 229 7.65 -0.05 -7.98
C LEU A 229 6.55 -0.41 -6.96
N ALA A 230 6.71 -0.02 -5.70
CA ALA A 230 5.69 -0.21 -4.67
C ALA A 230 4.42 0.59 -4.95
N TYR A 231 4.53 1.83 -5.42
CA TYR A 231 3.38 2.63 -5.83
C TYR A 231 2.71 2.07 -7.08
N GLU A 232 3.48 1.73 -8.11
CA GLU A 232 2.96 1.11 -9.34
C GLU A 232 2.22 -0.19 -9.00
N THR A 233 2.79 -1.01 -8.11
CA THR A 233 2.17 -2.25 -7.63
C THR A 233 0.89 -1.97 -6.86
N LEU A 234 0.87 -0.99 -5.96
CA LEU A 234 -0.35 -0.58 -5.26
C LEU A 234 -1.44 -0.15 -6.25
N PHE A 235 -1.12 0.72 -7.20
CA PHE A 235 -2.07 1.19 -8.20
C PHE A 235 -2.58 0.04 -9.06
N LYS A 236 -1.71 -0.90 -9.43
CA LYS A 236 -2.12 -2.11 -10.13
C LYS A 236 -3.08 -2.97 -9.29
N ILE A 237 -2.82 -3.18 -8.00
CA ILE A 237 -3.74 -3.92 -7.12
C ILE A 237 -5.12 -3.25 -7.11
N ILE A 238 -5.18 -1.92 -7.03
CA ILE A 238 -6.44 -1.16 -7.04
C ILE A 238 -7.19 -1.32 -8.37
N ARG A 239 -6.47 -1.36 -9.51
CA ARG A 239 -7.06 -1.58 -10.84
C ARG A 239 -7.52 -3.02 -11.08
N THR A 240 -6.88 -3.98 -10.43
CA THR A 240 -7.14 -5.39 -10.67
C THR A 240 -8.41 -5.84 -9.95
N ASP A 241 -9.31 -6.46 -10.71
CA ASP A 241 -10.42 -7.24 -10.16
C ASP A 241 -9.88 -8.53 -9.53
N ILE A 242 -9.49 -8.45 -8.26
CA ILE A 242 -8.87 -9.58 -7.55
C ILE A 242 -9.83 -10.75 -7.33
N SER A 243 -11.15 -10.53 -7.46
CA SER A 243 -12.13 -11.62 -7.40
C SER A 243 -11.94 -12.67 -8.51
N LYS A 244 -11.32 -12.28 -9.63
CA LYS A 244 -10.98 -13.18 -10.74
C LYS A 244 -9.71 -13.98 -10.52
N LEU A 245 -8.93 -13.65 -9.49
CA LEU A 245 -7.67 -14.30 -9.17
C LEU A 245 -7.76 -15.23 -7.95
N ILE A 246 -8.89 -15.14 -7.23
CA ILE A 246 -9.23 -15.88 -6.02
C ILE A 246 -10.04 -17.13 -6.37
#